data_AF-A0A7V9INX5-F1
#
_entry.id   AF-A0A7V9INX5-F1
#
_cell.length_a   1.000
_cell.length_b   1.000
_cell.length_c   1.000
_cell.angle_alpha   90.00
_cell.angle_beta   90.00
_cell.angle_gamma   90.00
#
_symmetry.space_group_name_H-M   'P 1'
#
loop_
_entity.id
_entity.type
_entity.pdbx_description
1 polymer ?
#
loop_
_entity_poly.entity_id
_entity_poly.type
_entity_poly.pdbx_seq_one_letter_code
_entity_poly.pdbx_strand_id
1 'polypeptide(L)' 'MTLSGCGWMSSMMGSDSMAMGMKNALTGAQEVPPVTTSGSGTVDTTFDKSTNVLTWTVTYAGLSGPVIAGHFHGPA' A
#
# COMPACT_ATOMS: atom_id res chain seq x y z
N MET A 1 1.29 -8.95 -12.24
CA MET A 1 0.60 -9.35 -11.00
C MET A 1 0.78 -8.21 -10.03
N THR A 2 -0.26 -7.43 -9.83
CA THR A 2 -0.21 -6.16 -9.08
C THR A 2 -1.00 -6.37 -7.79
N LEU A 3 -0.54 -5.75 -6.72
CA LEU A 3 -1.15 -5.79 -5.40
C LEU A 3 -1.37 -4.32 -4.99
N SER A 4 -2.59 -3.83 -5.16
CA SER A 4 -3.00 -2.50 -4.69
C SER A 4 -3.65 -2.57 -3.31
N GLY A 5 -3.56 -1.49 -2.54
CA GLY A 5 -4.16 -1.31 -1.22
C GLY A 5 -4.96 -0.02 -1.17
N CYS A 6 -6.25 -0.11 -0.86
CA CYS A 6 -7.13 1.03 -0.58
C CYS A 6 -7.34 1.12 0.93
N GLY A 7 -6.73 2.13 1.55
CA GLY A 7 -6.90 2.47 2.96
C GLY A 7 -7.49 3.86 3.10
N TRP A 8 -8.55 3.98 3.90
CA TRP A 8 -9.11 5.28 4.26
C TRP A 8 -8.24 5.92 5.33
N MET A 9 -8.01 7.22 5.17
CA MET A 9 -7.23 8.08 6.06
C MET A 9 -7.94 8.20 7.44
N SER A 10 -7.85 7.17 8.29
CA SER A 10 -8.26 7.29 9.69
C SER A 10 -7.10 7.91 10.48
N SER A 11 -7.23 9.21 10.70
CA SER A 11 -6.57 10.04 11.70
C SER A 11 -5.71 9.29 12.75
N MET A 12 -4.42 9.12 12.48
CA MET A 12 -3.40 9.24 13.52
C MET A 12 -2.96 10.71 13.54
N MET A 13 -3.64 11.49 14.36
CA MET A 13 -3.33 12.90 14.59
C MET A 13 -1.99 13.03 15.32
N GLY A 14 -0.93 13.32 14.57
CA GLY A 14 0.14 14.21 15.01
C GLY A 14 0.06 15.43 14.12
N SER A 15 -0.47 16.54 14.63
CA SER A 15 -0.72 17.78 13.89
C SER A 15 0.55 18.49 13.37
N ASP A 16 1.74 17.94 13.62
CA ASP A 16 3.03 18.46 13.13
C ASP A 16 3.99 17.34 12.66
N SER A 17 3.49 16.11 12.50
CA SER A 17 4.35 15.01 12.07
C SER A 17 4.59 15.11 10.57
N MET A 18 5.81 15.51 10.19
CA MET A 18 6.28 15.43 8.81
C MET A 18 6.13 14.00 8.27
N ALA A 19 6.25 12.98 9.12
CA ALA A 19 6.03 11.57 8.79
C ALA A 19 4.59 11.08 9.10
N MET A 20 3.88 10.59 8.08
CA MET A 20 2.57 9.95 8.16
C MET A 20 2.70 8.43 8.00
N GLY A 21 2.39 7.66 9.04
CA GLY A 21 2.38 6.19 8.99
C GLY A 21 1.03 5.62 8.55
N MET A 22 1.02 4.59 7.70
CA MET A 22 -0.18 3.88 7.25
C MET A 22 0.09 2.37 7.14
N LYS A 23 -0.95 1.57 7.40
CA LYS A 23 -0.91 0.11 7.23
C LYS A 23 -2.13 -0.34 6.44
N ASN A 24 -1.92 -1.04 5.33
CA ASN A 24 -2.99 -1.44 4.42
C ASN A 24 -2.88 -2.92 4.05
N ALA A 25 -4.03 -3.59 3.94
CA ALA A 25 -4.11 -4.89 3.26
C ALA A 25 -4.02 -4.67 1.75
N LEU A 26 -3.40 -5.63 1.06
CA LEU A 26 -3.25 -5.68 -0.39
C LEU A 26 -4.05 -6.86 -0.93
N THR A 27 -5.04 -6.59 -1.77
CA THR A 27 -6.00 -7.57 -2.30
C THR A 27 -6.36 -7.20 -3.73
N GLY A 28 -6.70 -8.20 -4.56
CA GLY A 28 -7.14 -7.95 -5.93
C GLY A 28 -8.40 -7.07 -6.04
N ALA A 29 -9.20 -6.96 -4.97
CA ALA A 29 -10.37 -6.10 -4.92
C ALA A 29 -10.04 -4.60 -4.90
N GLN A 30 -8.79 -4.23 -4.56
CA GLN A 30 -8.33 -2.83 -4.47
C GLN A 30 -7.69 -2.34 -5.78
N GLU A 31 -7.61 -3.21 -6.80
CA GLU A 31 -7.23 -2.81 -8.16
C GLU A 31 -8.39 -2.11 -8.87
N VAL A 32 -8.07 -1.28 -9.86
CA VAL A 32 -9.06 -0.65 -10.74
C VAL A 32 -8.74 -1.04 -12.20
N PRO A 33 -9.54 -1.94 -12.83
CA PRO A 33 -10.68 -2.68 -12.26
C PRO A 33 -10.25 -3.81 -11.29
N PRO A 34 -11.15 -4.28 -10.39
CA PRO A 34 -10.88 -5.39 -9.49
C PRO A 34 -10.53 -6.69 -10.22
N VAL A 35 -9.62 -7.48 -9.64
CA VAL A 35 -9.18 -8.76 -10.18
C VAL A 35 -9.37 -9.91 -9.18
N THR A 36 -9.70 -11.09 -9.69
CA THR A 36 -9.69 -12.33 -8.88
C THR A 36 -8.29 -12.93 -8.88
N THR A 37 -7.70 -13.09 -7.70
CA THR A 37 -6.35 -13.62 -7.52
C THR A 37 -6.24 -14.31 -6.17
N SER A 38 -5.32 -15.27 -6.03
CA SER A 38 -4.91 -15.84 -4.74
C SER A 38 -3.89 -14.96 -4.01
N GLY A 39 -3.31 -13.98 -4.68
CA GLY A 39 -2.32 -13.07 -4.12
C GLY A 39 -2.91 -12.17 -3.04
N SER A 40 -2.21 -12.07 -1.92
CA SER A 40 -2.57 -11.19 -0.81
C SER A 40 -1.33 -10.64 -0.12
N GLY A 41 -1.49 -9.57 0.65
CA GLY A 41 -0.38 -8.99 1.38
C GLY A 41 -0.77 -7.88 2.34
N THR A 42 0.23 -7.32 2.99
CA THR A 42 0.14 -6.12 3.81
C THR A 42 1.26 -5.18 3.44
N VAL A 43 0.99 -3.88 3.49
CA VAL A 43 2.00 -2.84 3.36
C VAL A 43 1.98 -1.93 4.58
N ASP A 44 3.17 -1.74 5.14
CA ASP A 44 3.45 -0.69 6.11
C ASP A 44 4.16 0.44 5.38
N THR A 45 3.65 1.65 5.45
CA THR A 45 4.25 2.83 4.81
C THR A 45 4.43 3.98 5.77
N THR A 46 5.49 4.75 5.60
CA THR A 46 5.70 6.04 6.23
C THR A 46 6.02 7.07 5.15
N PHE A 47 5.21 8.13 5.05
CA PHE A 47 5.46 9.23 4.12
C PHE A 47 5.93 10.48 4.87
N ASP A 48 7.15 10.92 4.60
CA ASP A 48 7.71 12.17 5.12
C ASP A 48 7.42 13.33 4.14
N LYS A 49 6.50 14.22 4.51
CA LYS A 49 6.08 15.41 3.76
C LYS A 49 7.19 16.47 3.64
N SER A 50 8.19 16.47 4.51
CA SER A 50 9.29 17.45 4.45
C SER A 50 10.32 17.08 3.37
N THR A 51 10.57 15.78 3.20
CA THR A 51 11.55 15.24 2.25
C THR A 51 10.90 14.63 1.01
N ASN A 52 9.57 14.45 1.03
CA ASN A 52 8.79 13.67 0.07
C ASN A 52 9.24 12.21 -0.05
N VAL A 53 9.85 11.66 1.00
CA VAL A 53 10.31 10.27 1.03
C VAL A 53 9.19 9.35 1.52
N LEU A 54 8.90 8.33 0.71
CA LEU A 54 8.02 7.22 1.09
C LEU A 54 8.87 5.99 1.43
N THR A 55 8.86 5.57 2.68
CA THR A 55 9.46 4.31 3.15
C THR A 55 8.37 3.27 3.29
N TRP A 56 8.61 2.05 2.82
CA TRP A 56 7.61 1.00 2.84
C TRP A 56 8.19 -0.40 3.03
N THR A 57 7.40 -1.27 3.67
CA THR A 57 7.67 -2.71 3.82
C THR A 57 6.43 -3.47 3.40
N VAL A 58 6.59 -4.43 2.49
CA VAL A 58 5.50 -5.29 2.01
C VAL A 58 5.75 -6.73 2.43
N THR A 59 4.72 -7.37 2.99
CA THR A 59 4.66 -8.83 3.14
C THR A 59 3.60 -9.35 2.18
N TYR A 60 3.88 -10.43 1.44
CA TYR A 60 2.98 -10.97 0.43
C TYR A 60 2.97 -12.50 0.44
N ALA A 61 1.89 -13.09 -0.05
CA ALA A 61 1.71 -14.53 -0.18
C ALA A 61 0.79 -14.87 -1.37
N GLY A 62 0.77 -16.14 -1.76
CA GLY A 62 -0.22 -16.67 -2.72
C GLY A 62 -0.02 -16.25 -4.17
N LEU A 63 1.15 -15.73 -4.53
CA LEU A 63 1.50 -15.42 -5.92
C LEU A 63 1.80 -16.71 -6.70
N SER A 64 1.43 -16.75 -7.98
CA SER A 64 1.67 -17.91 -8.84
C SER A 64 3.12 -18.04 -9.34
N GLY A 65 3.97 -17.05 -9.04
CA GLY A 65 5.37 -16.99 -9.41
C GLY A 65 6.12 -15.89 -8.68
N PRO A 66 7.39 -15.64 -9.05
CA PRO A 66 8.20 -14.59 -8.43
C PRO A 66 7.56 -13.20 -8.54
N VAL A 67 7.82 -12.33 -7.57
CA VAL A 67 7.43 -10.91 -7.66
C VAL A 67 8.25 -10.24 -8.76
N ILE A 68 7.56 -9.60 -9.70
CA ILE A 68 8.18 -8.89 -10.83
C ILE A 68 7.84 -7.39 -10.88
N ALA A 69 6.85 -6.92 -10.11
CA ALA A 69 6.42 -5.53 -10.08
C ALA A 69 5.64 -5.21 -8.80
N GLY A 70 5.65 -3.92 -8.42
CA GLY A 70 4.78 -3.32 -7.41
C GLY A 70 4.57 -1.85 -7.74
N HIS A 71 3.39 -1.31 -7.45
CA HIS A 71 3.07 0.10 -7.69
C HIS A 71 2.12 0.63 -6.61
N PHE A 72 2.07 1.95 -6.45
CA PHE A 72 1.17 2.64 -5.52
C PHE A 72 0.01 3.28 -6.30
N HIS A 73 -1.18 3.28 -5.71
CA HIS A 73 -2.32 4.05 -6.19
C HIS A 73 -2.40 5.34 -5.38
N GLY A 74 -2.44 6.48 -6.05
CA GLY A 74 -2.71 7.77 -5.41
C GLY A 74 -4.21 8.11 -5.47
N PRO A 75 -4.70 9.05 -4.65
CA PRO A 75 -5.92 9.76 -5.00
C PRO A 75 -5.69 10.46 -6.35
N ALA A 76 -6.63 10.28 -7.28
CA ALA A 76 -6.65 11.02 -8.54
C ALA A 76 -6.92 12.52 -8.28
#